data_AF-A0AAF0AW75-F1
#
_entry.id   AF-A0AAF0AW75-F1
#
_cell.length_a   1.000
_cell.length_b   1.000
_cell.length_c   1.000
_cell.angle_alpha   90.00
_cell.angle_beta   90.00
_cell.angle_gamma   90.00
#
_symmetry.space_group_name_H-M   'P 1'
#
loop_
_entity.id
_entity.type
_entity.pdbx_description
1 polymer ?
#
loop_
_entity_poly.entity_id
_entity_poly.type
_entity_poly.pdbx_seq_one_letter_code
_entity_poly.pdbx_strand_id
1 'polypeptide(L)'
;MDIIHMAKGQGKGTLGADRPLKERERKHAYELKMKREAKLAFETIADKRWNFMVVDFEAYERDHRIITEAGITTRVSDQWQSFHYRLTNHSHLRNGKYVPDEVDNFRFGQSLFLTKAVLREKLNEILQIPSIILVAHGIPNELRYLQLLGVTIPSKVITLDTQNIFSYFEASKLGLNLSEMYVGLRNMLKMLNIPPFCLHNAGNDSKYTSDALQLMVAAFDASMFRDMPIEI
;
A
#
# COMPACT_ATOMS: atom_id res chain seq x y z
N MET A 1 31.79 -36.10 54.99
CA MET A 1 32.65 -35.34 54.05
C MET A 1 33.12 -36.31 53.00
N ASP A 2 32.87 -36.21 51.70
CA ASP A 2 32.00 -35.35 50.92
C ASP A 2 31.84 -35.96 49.52
N ILE A 3 30.61 -35.87 49.02
CA ILE A 3 30.20 -35.51 47.65
C ILE A 3 30.65 -36.40 46.46
N ILE A 4 29.61 -36.98 45.85
CA ILE A 4 29.55 -37.77 44.62
C ILE A 4 29.64 -36.87 43.37
N HIS A 5 30.38 -37.35 42.36
CA HIS A 5 30.49 -36.81 41.00
C HIS A 5 29.13 -36.65 40.28
N MET A 6 28.87 -35.47 39.68
CA MET A 6 27.88 -35.29 38.62
C MET A 6 28.55 -34.95 37.28
N ALA A 7 28.21 -35.72 36.26
CA ALA A 7 28.63 -35.55 34.88
C ALA A 7 27.85 -34.41 34.18
N LYS A 8 28.56 -33.63 33.37
CA LYS A 8 28.01 -32.59 32.48
C LYS A 8 27.29 -33.21 31.29
N GLY A 9 25.97 -33.05 31.20
CA GLY A 9 25.20 -33.25 29.97
C GLY A 9 25.29 -32.01 29.07
N GLN A 10 25.84 -32.19 27.87
CA GLN A 10 25.80 -31.19 26.80
C GLN A 10 24.41 -31.22 26.12
N GLY A 11 23.62 -30.17 26.28
CA GLY A 11 22.48 -29.88 25.41
C GLY A 11 22.96 -29.24 24.12
N LYS A 12 22.98 -30.00 23.01
CA LYS A 12 23.13 -29.44 21.66
C LYS A 12 21.78 -28.86 21.23
N GLY A 13 21.69 -27.54 21.19
CA GLY A 13 20.53 -26.80 20.70
C GLY A 13 20.26 -27.04 19.21
N THR A 14 19.01 -27.36 18.91
CA THR A 14 18.41 -27.53 17.58
C THR A 14 18.29 -26.20 16.83
N LEU A 15 19.39 -25.68 16.29
CA LEU A 15 19.40 -24.38 15.57
C LEU A 15 19.09 -24.49 14.06
N GLY A 16 18.94 -25.70 13.51
CA GLY A 16 18.75 -25.93 12.06
C GLY A 16 17.32 -26.20 11.60
N ALA A 17 16.47 -26.84 12.41
CA ALA A 17 15.13 -27.27 12.03
C ALA A 17 14.04 -26.19 12.18
N ASP A 18 14.30 -25.17 13.01
CA ASP A 18 13.38 -24.05 13.27
C ASP A 18 13.31 -23.04 12.11
N ARG A 19 14.39 -22.92 11.32
CA ARG A 19 14.49 -21.91 10.26
C ARG A 19 13.54 -22.19 9.08
N PRO A 20 13.45 -23.42 8.55
CA PRO A 20 12.49 -23.76 7.50
C PRO A 20 11.04 -23.68 7.96
N LEU A 21 10.77 -24.00 9.24
CA LEU A 21 9.42 -23.92 9.81
C LEU A 21 8.93 -22.47 9.86
N LYS A 22 9.76 -21.55 10.39
CA LYS A 22 9.48 -20.11 10.44
C LYS A 22 9.29 -19.49 9.05
N GLU A 23 10.02 -19.97 8.05
CA GLU A 23 9.87 -19.50 6.67
C GLU A 23 8.53 -19.94 6.06
N ARG A 24 8.13 -21.20 6.27
CA ARG A 24 6.81 -21.70 5.85
C ARG A 24 5.66 -20.96 6.54
N GLU A 25 5.76 -20.72 7.84
CA GLU A 25 4.77 -19.97 8.61
C GLU A 25 4.63 -18.53 8.09
N ARG A 26 5.75 -17.85 7.82
CA ARG A 26 5.76 -16.49 7.24
C ARG A 26 5.10 -16.48 5.86
N LYS A 27 5.46 -17.42 5.00
CA LYS A 27 4.87 -17.54 3.66
C LYS A 27 3.36 -17.75 3.75
N HIS A 28 2.92 -18.68 4.60
CA HIS A 28 1.49 -18.95 4.80
C HIS A 28 0.72 -17.75 5.35
N ALA A 29 1.28 -17.05 6.35
CA ALA A 29 0.68 -15.84 6.90
C ALA A 29 0.55 -14.73 5.84
N TYR A 30 1.55 -14.62 4.96
CA TYR A 30 1.55 -13.63 3.89
C TYR A 30 0.54 -13.98 2.78
N GLU A 31 0.44 -15.24 2.37
CA GLU A 31 -0.61 -15.74 1.47
C GLU A 31 -2.01 -15.44 2.03
N LEU A 32 -2.22 -15.69 3.33
CA LEU A 32 -3.50 -15.40 3.98
C LEU A 32 -3.80 -13.89 4.00
N LYS A 33 -2.79 -13.06 4.26
CA LYS A 33 -2.90 -11.60 4.19
C LYS A 33 -3.30 -11.14 2.78
N MET A 34 -2.65 -11.64 1.73
CA MET A 34 -2.97 -11.29 0.34
C MET A 34 -4.41 -11.64 -0.02
N LYS A 35 -4.86 -12.85 0.35
CA LYS A 35 -6.25 -13.27 0.15
C LYS A 35 -7.25 -12.38 0.87
N ARG A 36 -6.96 -12.04 2.14
CA ARG A 36 -7.81 -11.15 2.96
C ARG A 36 -7.93 -9.77 2.35
N GLU A 37 -6.82 -9.15 1.96
CA GLU A 37 -6.83 -7.83 1.35
C GLU A 37 -7.58 -7.81 0.01
N ALA A 38 -7.40 -8.85 -0.83
CA ALA A 38 -8.14 -8.97 -2.08
C ALA A 38 -9.65 -9.15 -1.86
N LYS A 39 -10.05 -9.98 -0.89
CA LYS A 39 -11.45 -10.18 -0.52
C LYS A 39 -12.08 -8.90 0.04
N LEU A 40 -11.38 -8.24 0.96
CA LEU A 40 -11.84 -6.98 1.54
C LEU A 40 -12.00 -5.89 0.47
N ALA A 41 -11.04 -5.77 -0.45
CA ALA A 41 -11.15 -4.87 -1.60
C ALA A 41 -12.40 -5.18 -2.44
N PHE A 42 -12.63 -6.46 -2.74
CA PHE A 42 -13.80 -6.92 -3.49
C PHE A 42 -15.12 -6.53 -2.83
N GLU A 43 -15.25 -6.81 -1.54
CA GLU A 43 -16.48 -6.54 -0.78
C GLU A 43 -16.73 -5.03 -0.56
N THR A 44 -15.67 -4.24 -0.39
CA THR A 44 -15.79 -2.83 0.01
C THR A 44 -15.91 -1.86 -1.17
N ILE A 45 -15.35 -2.16 -2.35
CA ILE A 45 -15.49 -1.28 -3.52
C ILE A 45 -16.94 -1.24 -4.00
N ALA A 46 -17.63 -2.38 -4.03
CA ALA A 46 -19.04 -2.45 -4.43
C ALA A 46 -19.99 -1.80 -3.41
N ASP A 47 -19.62 -1.79 -2.12
CA ASP A 47 -20.43 -1.18 -1.06
C ASP A 47 -20.13 0.32 -0.92
N LYS A 48 -21.12 1.15 -1.28
CA LYS A 48 -21.03 2.62 -1.27
C LYS A 48 -20.87 3.24 0.12
N ARG A 49 -21.03 2.48 1.20
CA ARG A 49 -20.79 2.93 2.57
C ARG A 49 -19.30 3.08 2.87
N TRP A 50 -18.44 2.39 2.13
CA TRP A 50 -16.99 2.44 2.31
C TRP A 50 -16.38 3.61 1.56
N ASN A 51 -15.55 4.36 2.28
CA ASN A 51 -14.76 5.46 1.73
C ASN A 51 -13.32 4.98 1.50
N PHE A 52 -12.64 5.61 0.55
CA PHE A 52 -11.28 5.24 0.18
C PHE A 52 -10.39 6.47 0.20
N MET A 53 -9.16 6.27 0.65
CA MET A 53 -8.07 7.21 0.55
C MET A 53 -6.87 6.47 -0.02
N VAL A 54 -6.64 6.64 -1.32
CA VAL A 54 -5.47 6.11 -2.01
C VAL A 54 -4.38 7.16 -1.97
N VAL A 55 -3.21 6.81 -1.43
CA VAL A 55 -2.10 7.73 -1.28
C VAL A 55 -0.87 7.25 -2.03
N ASP A 56 -0.11 8.23 -2.48
CA ASP A 56 1.26 8.06 -2.95
C ASP A 56 2.06 9.31 -2.51
N PHE A 57 3.33 9.16 -2.15
CA PHE A 57 4.18 10.28 -1.75
C PHE A 57 5.52 10.19 -2.47
N GLU A 58 5.96 11.34 -2.98
CA GLU A 58 7.32 11.47 -3.46
C GLU A 58 8.19 12.10 -2.38
N ALA A 59 9.38 11.54 -2.21
CA ALA A 59 10.42 12.06 -1.34
C ALA A 59 11.63 12.49 -2.17
N TYR A 60 12.37 13.47 -1.69
CA TYR A 60 13.50 14.01 -2.42
C TYR A 60 14.60 12.95 -2.59
N GLU A 61 15.03 12.69 -3.83
CA GLU A 61 15.96 11.62 -4.22
C GLU A 61 17.34 11.66 -3.51
N ARG A 62 17.69 12.77 -2.84
CA ARG A 62 18.94 12.90 -2.07
C ARG A 62 18.74 12.83 -0.56
N ASP A 63 17.50 12.98 -0.08
CA ASP A 63 17.14 12.81 1.33
C ASP A 63 15.67 12.38 1.43
N HIS A 64 15.45 11.07 1.55
CA HIS A 64 14.10 10.47 1.59
C HIS A 64 13.29 10.83 2.85
N ARG A 65 13.85 11.63 3.77
CA ARG A 65 13.10 12.19 4.91
C ARG A 65 12.33 13.45 4.52
N ILE A 66 12.66 14.03 3.37
CA ILE A 66 12.06 15.26 2.85
C ILE A 66 10.99 14.87 1.84
N ILE A 67 9.73 14.87 2.27
CA ILE A 67 8.59 14.69 1.37
C ILE A 67 8.46 15.93 0.48
N THR A 68 8.29 15.76 -0.82
CA THR A 68 8.13 16.86 -1.79
C THR A 68 6.68 16.96 -2.27
N GLU A 69 6.02 15.82 -2.45
CA GLU A 69 4.69 15.72 -3.05
C GLU A 69 3.80 14.74 -2.28
N ALA A 70 2.49 14.94 -2.38
CA ALA A 70 1.48 14.00 -1.92
C ALA A 70 0.37 13.88 -2.95
N GLY A 71 0.17 12.67 -3.45
CA GLY A 71 -0.98 12.27 -4.24
C GLY A 71 -2.06 11.72 -3.35
N ILE A 72 -3.28 12.22 -3.52
CA ILE A 72 -4.43 11.72 -2.77
C ILE A 72 -5.57 11.51 -3.74
N THR A 73 -6.00 10.27 -3.90
CA THR A 73 -7.23 9.93 -4.60
C THR A 73 -8.25 9.40 -3.60
N THR A 74 -9.36 10.10 -3.44
CA THR A 74 -10.40 9.73 -2.47
C THR A 74 -11.64 9.22 -3.17
N ARG A 75 -12.31 8.22 -2.57
CA ARG A 75 -13.74 7.97 -2.79
C ARG A 75 -14.50 8.38 -1.55
N VAL A 76 -15.29 9.46 -1.62
CA VAL A 76 -16.16 9.89 -0.52
C VAL A 76 -17.57 10.03 -1.05
N SER A 77 -18.55 9.44 -0.34
CA SER A 77 -19.95 9.45 -0.79
C SER A 77 -20.10 8.94 -2.23
N ASP A 78 -19.37 7.87 -2.58
CA ASP A 78 -19.34 7.25 -3.91
C ASP A 78 -18.82 8.17 -5.04
N GLN A 79 -18.07 9.22 -4.71
CA GLN A 79 -17.44 10.12 -5.69
C GLN A 79 -15.92 10.02 -5.62
N TRP A 80 -15.30 9.65 -6.73
CA TRP A 80 -13.85 9.59 -6.88
C TRP A 80 -13.29 10.97 -7.26
N GLN A 81 -12.27 11.42 -6.53
CA GLN A 81 -11.57 12.68 -6.78
C GLN A 81 -10.07 12.49 -6.58
N SER A 82 -9.26 13.14 -7.42
CA SER A 82 -7.80 13.09 -7.34
C SER A 82 -7.22 14.46 -7.09
N PHE A 83 -6.22 14.50 -6.22
CA PHE A 83 -5.52 15.70 -5.83
C PHE A 83 -4.02 15.46 -5.88
N HIS A 84 -3.30 16.51 -6.29
CA HIS A 84 -1.86 16.55 -6.24
C HIS A 84 -1.42 17.76 -5.39
N TYR A 85 -0.72 17.48 -4.30
CA TYR A 85 -0.22 18.49 -3.37
C TYR A 85 1.29 18.57 -3.42
N ARG A 86 1.82 19.79 -3.53
CA ARG A 86 3.24 20.08 -3.45
C ARG A 86 3.57 20.87 -2.20
N LEU A 87 4.61 20.45 -1.48
CA LEU A 87 5.05 21.15 -0.29
C LEU A 87 5.79 22.44 -0.69
N THR A 88 5.19 23.57 -0.35
CA THR A 88 5.68 24.94 -0.64
C THR A 88 7.15 25.15 -0.33
N ASN A 89 7.59 24.76 0.87
CA ASN A 89 8.99 24.91 1.30
C ASN A 89 9.96 23.98 0.55
N HIS A 90 9.46 22.96 -0.13
CA HIS A 90 10.26 21.97 -0.87
C HIS A 90 10.04 22.03 -2.38
N SER A 91 9.32 23.04 -2.89
CA SER A 91 8.95 23.15 -4.31
C SER A 91 10.16 23.25 -5.26
N HIS A 92 11.29 23.72 -4.73
CA HIS A 92 12.57 23.82 -5.43
C HIS A 92 13.34 22.49 -5.49
N LEU A 93 12.96 21.50 -4.66
CA LEU A 93 13.53 20.16 -4.67
C LEU A 93 12.79 19.33 -5.70
N ARG A 94 13.52 18.83 -6.70
CA ARG A 94 12.97 18.07 -7.83
C ARG A 94 13.71 16.75 -7.98
N ASN A 95 12.95 15.71 -8.29
CA ASN A 95 13.47 14.39 -8.63
C ASN A 95 13.64 14.33 -10.15
N GLY A 96 14.81 13.89 -10.61
CA GLY A 96 15.15 13.96 -12.03
C GLY A 96 16.44 13.23 -12.41
N LYS A 97 17.21 12.77 -11.40
CA LYS A 97 18.46 12.03 -11.63
C LYS A 97 18.19 10.56 -11.90
N TYR A 98 17.23 9.96 -11.20
CA TYR A 98 16.94 8.52 -11.26
C TYR A 98 15.60 8.19 -11.94
N VAL A 99 14.66 9.14 -11.90
CA VAL A 99 13.33 9.02 -12.48
C VAL A 99 13.03 10.27 -13.31
N PRO A 100 12.13 10.20 -14.31
CA PRO A 100 11.64 11.40 -14.99
C PRO A 100 11.06 12.42 -14.02
N ASP A 101 11.38 13.69 -14.26
CA ASP A 101 10.84 14.82 -13.49
C ASP A 101 9.42 15.15 -13.99
N GLU A 102 8.41 14.60 -13.31
CA GLU A 102 6.99 14.70 -13.71
C GLU A 102 6.14 15.53 -12.72
N VAL A 103 6.78 16.19 -11.75
CA VAL A 103 6.09 16.92 -10.65
C VAL A 103 5.11 18.00 -11.15
N ASP A 104 5.36 18.61 -12.31
CA ASP A 104 4.47 19.63 -12.88
C ASP A 104 3.36 19.06 -13.78
N ASN A 105 3.39 17.75 -14.05
CA ASN A 105 2.54 17.09 -15.04
C ASN A 105 1.37 16.31 -14.40
N PHE A 106 0.66 16.92 -13.46
CA PHE A 106 -0.55 16.33 -12.91
C PHE A 106 -1.66 16.30 -13.98
N ARG A 107 -2.15 15.11 -14.33
CA ARG A 107 -3.06 14.90 -15.47
C ARG A 107 -4.55 14.99 -15.12
N PHE A 108 -4.89 15.04 -13.83
CA PHE A 108 -6.27 14.99 -13.35
C PHE A 108 -6.74 16.29 -12.67
N GLY A 109 -6.03 17.40 -12.90
CA GLY A 109 -6.39 18.70 -12.35
C GLY A 109 -5.19 19.64 -12.29
N GLN A 110 -5.14 20.47 -11.25
CA GLN A 110 -4.02 21.37 -10.99
C GLN A 110 -3.30 20.97 -9.69
N SER A 111 -1.97 21.06 -9.71
CA SER A 111 -1.15 20.89 -8.52
C SER A 111 -1.41 22.03 -7.54
N LEU A 112 -1.71 21.70 -6.29
CA LEU A 112 -1.97 22.66 -5.22
C LEU A 112 -0.74 22.77 -4.32
N PHE A 113 -0.33 24.00 -4.00
CA PHE A 113 0.81 24.24 -3.14
C PHE A 113 0.33 24.52 -1.72
N LEU A 114 0.86 23.78 -0.75
CA LEU A 114 0.49 23.92 0.64
C LEU A 114 1.69 23.72 1.57
N THR A 115 1.55 24.11 2.83
CA THR A 115 2.58 23.85 3.85
C THR A 115 2.41 22.44 4.41
N LYS A 116 3.47 21.91 5.05
CA LYS A 116 3.40 20.61 5.74
C LYS A 116 2.27 20.56 6.78
N ALA A 117 2.04 21.66 7.49
CA ALA A 117 0.99 21.75 8.50
C ALA A 117 -0.41 21.59 7.90
N VAL A 118 -0.68 22.30 6.80
CA VAL A 118 -1.97 22.22 6.08
C VAL A 118 -2.17 20.84 5.45
N LEU A 119 -1.11 20.23 4.90
CA LEU A 119 -1.20 18.85 4.39
C LEU A 119 -1.60 17.88 5.50
N ARG A 120 -0.91 17.97 6.65
CA ARG A 120 -1.16 17.10 7.80
C ARG A 120 -2.59 17.25 8.33
N GLU A 121 -3.10 18.47 8.46
CA GLU A 121 -4.48 18.73 8.88
C GLU A 121 -5.47 18.08 7.91
N LYS A 122 -5.32 18.31 6.61
CA LYS A 122 -6.15 17.71 5.57
C LYS A 122 -6.11 16.17 5.59
N LEU A 123 -4.94 15.57 5.73
CA LEU A 123 -4.78 14.12 5.83
C LEU A 123 -5.50 13.57 7.08
N ASN A 124 -5.35 14.24 8.23
CA ASN A 124 -6.04 13.86 9.46
C ASN A 124 -7.57 13.96 9.31
N GLU A 125 -8.09 15.01 8.68
CA GLU A 125 -9.53 15.17 8.41
C GLU A 125 -10.09 14.03 7.56
N ILE A 126 -9.41 13.69 6.45
CA ILE A 126 -9.82 12.59 5.57
C ILE A 126 -9.84 11.27 6.36
N LEU A 127 -8.80 10.99 7.16
CA LEU A 127 -8.72 9.77 7.98
C LEU A 127 -9.78 9.68 9.09
N GLN A 128 -10.49 10.77 9.41
CA GLN A 128 -11.62 10.75 10.35
C GLN A 128 -12.94 10.32 9.71
N ILE A 129 -13.04 10.33 8.37
CA ILE A 129 -14.24 9.92 7.64
C ILE A 129 -14.63 8.48 8.07
N PRO A 130 -15.92 8.22 8.38
CA PRO A 130 -16.38 6.90 8.74
C PRO A 130 -16.09 5.85 7.66
N SER A 131 -15.80 4.61 8.07
CA SER A 131 -15.59 3.48 7.16
C SER A 131 -14.57 3.78 6.05
N ILE A 132 -13.46 4.44 6.39
CA ILE A 132 -12.40 4.77 5.44
C ILE A 132 -11.31 3.68 5.39
N ILE A 133 -10.92 3.36 4.16
CA ILE A 133 -9.81 2.45 3.86
C ILE A 133 -8.65 3.27 3.28
N LEU A 134 -7.47 3.15 3.89
CA LEU A 134 -6.22 3.68 3.38
C LEU A 134 -5.60 2.68 2.42
N VAL A 135 -5.29 3.11 1.19
CA VAL A 135 -4.74 2.26 0.13
C VAL A 135 -3.42 2.85 -0.37
N ALA A 136 -2.45 2.00 -0.67
CA ALA A 136 -1.25 2.39 -1.39
C ALA A 136 -0.72 1.24 -2.25
N HIS A 137 0.35 1.51 -2.99
CA HIS A 137 1.11 0.51 -3.72
C HIS A 137 2.46 0.28 -3.04
N GLY A 138 2.44 -0.46 -1.92
CA GLY A 138 3.54 -0.50 -0.95
C GLY A 138 3.22 0.24 0.36
N ILE A 139 2.13 -0.14 1.03
CA ILE A 139 1.63 0.50 2.25
C ILE A 139 2.71 0.80 3.30
N PRO A 140 3.65 -0.12 3.62
CA PRO A 140 4.65 0.15 4.65
C PRO A 140 5.51 1.40 4.41
N ASN A 141 5.76 1.78 3.16
CA ASN A 141 6.49 3.01 2.83
C ASN A 141 5.63 4.23 3.10
N GLU A 142 4.36 4.18 2.67
CA GLU A 142 3.44 5.31 2.79
C GLU A 142 3.08 5.59 4.25
N LEU A 143 3.02 4.55 5.09
CA LEU A 143 2.89 4.72 6.55
C LEU A 143 4.08 5.47 7.16
N ARG A 144 5.31 5.23 6.68
CA ARG A 144 6.50 5.97 7.14
C ARG A 144 6.45 7.42 6.72
N TYR A 145 5.99 7.73 5.52
CA TYR A 145 5.85 9.10 5.05
C TYR A 145 4.73 9.84 5.78
N LEU A 146 3.59 9.20 6.06
CA LEU A 146 2.55 9.73 6.93
C LEU A 146 3.10 10.07 8.33
N GLN A 147 3.93 9.19 8.89
CA GLN A 147 4.60 9.45 10.17
C GLN A 147 5.55 10.66 10.09
N LEU A 148 6.36 10.78 9.03
CA LEU A 148 7.23 11.95 8.81
C LEU A 148 6.43 13.25 8.65
N LEU A 149 5.24 13.18 8.07
CA LEU A 149 4.30 14.29 7.97
C LEU A 149 3.64 14.64 9.31
N GLY A 150 3.78 13.78 10.34
CA GLY A 150 3.16 13.96 11.65
C GLY A 150 1.68 13.59 11.66
N VAL A 151 1.25 12.72 10.73
CA VAL A 151 -0.11 12.18 10.67
C VAL A 151 -0.20 10.96 11.56
N THR A 152 -1.26 10.88 12.37
CA THR A 152 -1.56 9.71 13.19
C THR A 152 -2.71 8.96 12.56
N ILE A 153 -2.50 7.69 12.26
CA ILE A 153 -3.52 6.85 11.63
C ILE A 153 -4.41 6.28 12.74
N PRO A 154 -5.72 6.58 12.75
CA PRO A 154 -6.63 6.03 13.75
C PRO A 154 -6.68 4.50 13.67
N SER A 155 -6.81 3.83 14.81
CA SER A 155 -6.87 2.35 14.87
C SER A 155 -8.06 1.73 14.12
N LYS A 156 -9.10 2.51 13.86
CA LYS A 156 -10.28 2.13 13.05
C LYS A 156 -10.01 2.08 11.54
N VAL A 157 -8.92 2.70 11.08
CA VAL A 157 -8.61 2.78 9.64
C VAL A 157 -8.04 1.45 9.19
N ILE A 158 -8.71 0.86 8.20
CA ILE A 158 -8.26 -0.36 7.54
C ILE A 158 -7.26 0.02 6.46
N THR A 159 -6.23 -0.80 6.26
CA THR A 159 -5.23 -0.59 5.20
C THR A 159 -5.29 -1.69 4.16
N LEU A 160 -5.12 -1.34 2.88
CA LEU A 160 -4.97 -2.27 1.77
C LEU A 160 -3.71 -1.96 0.97
N ASP A 161 -2.97 -3.00 0.59
CA ASP A 161 -1.83 -2.87 -0.32
C ASP A 161 -2.18 -3.43 -1.70
N THR A 162 -2.15 -2.58 -2.73
CA THR A 162 -2.43 -3.02 -4.09
C THR A 162 -1.40 -4.04 -4.61
N GLN A 163 -0.18 -4.12 -4.06
CA GLN A 163 0.76 -5.19 -4.40
C GLN A 163 0.27 -6.58 -3.95
N ASN A 164 -0.39 -6.65 -2.79
CA ASN A 164 -0.98 -7.89 -2.28
C ASN A 164 -2.17 -8.32 -3.11
N ILE A 165 -3.05 -7.36 -3.41
CA ILE A 165 -4.24 -7.58 -4.25
C ILE A 165 -3.82 -8.03 -5.64
N PHE A 166 -2.78 -7.41 -6.22
CA PHE A 166 -2.26 -7.78 -7.53
C PHE A 166 -1.61 -9.17 -7.54
N SER A 167 -0.86 -9.52 -6.50
CA SER A 167 -0.30 -10.87 -6.35
C SER A 167 -1.39 -11.94 -6.33
N TYR A 168 -2.50 -11.68 -5.64
CA TYR A 168 -3.67 -12.57 -5.64
C TYR A 168 -4.38 -12.61 -7.01
N PHE A 169 -4.53 -11.46 -7.65
CA PHE A 169 -5.13 -11.35 -8.98
C PHE A 169 -4.38 -12.18 -10.03
N GLU A 170 -3.06 -12.03 -10.11
CA GLU A 170 -2.24 -12.78 -11.07
C GLU A 170 -2.23 -14.28 -10.78
N ALA A 171 -2.10 -14.68 -9.51
CA ALA A 171 -2.16 -16.10 -9.13
C ALA A 171 -3.50 -16.74 -9.53
N SER A 172 -4.60 -16.02 -9.30
CA SER A 172 -5.96 -16.48 -9.64
C SER A 172 -6.18 -16.55 -11.14
N LYS A 173 -5.68 -15.57 -11.90
CA LYS A 173 -5.83 -15.49 -13.36
C LYS A 173 -4.99 -16.54 -14.10
N LEU A 174 -3.78 -16.80 -13.62
CA LEU A 174 -2.83 -17.72 -14.25
C LEU A 174 -2.92 -19.16 -13.70
N GLY A 175 -3.75 -19.41 -12.69
CA GLY A 175 -3.84 -20.71 -12.02
C GLY A 175 -2.54 -21.10 -11.32
N LEU A 176 -1.78 -20.12 -10.85
CA LEU A 176 -0.48 -20.31 -10.21
C LEU A 176 -0.62 -20.39 -8.69
N ASN A 177 0.39 -20.97 -8.04
CA ASN A 177 0.50 -20.90 -6.60
C ASN A 177 0.65 -19.44 -6.17
N LEU A 178 -0.12 -19.04 -5.15
CA LEU A 178 -0.02 -17.71 -4.58
C LEU A 178 1.40 -17.51 -4.03
N SER A 179 2.04 -16.45 -4.49
CA SER A 179 3.36 -16.06 -4.03
C SER A 179 3.44 -14.55 -3.98
N GLU A 180 4.33 -14.06 -3.13
CA GLU A 180 4.61 -12.64 -3.01
C GLU A 180 5.23 -12.12 -4.31
N MET A 181 4.59 -11.12 -4.91
CA MET A 181 5.09 -10.48 -6.10
C MET A 181 5.32 -8.99 -5.83
N TYR A 182 6.59 -8.61 -5.73
CA TYR A 182 6.99 -7.20 -5.66
C TYR A 182 7.08 -6.65 -7.08
N VAL A 183 6.04 -5.95 -7.49
CA VAL A 183 5.95 -5.30 -8.80
C VAL A 183 5.72 -3.83 -8.56
N GLY A 184 6.58 -2.96 -9.11
CA GLY A 184 6.34 -1.52 -9.04
C GLY A 184 5.15 -1.08 -9.91
N LEU A 185 4.58 0.09 -9.60
CA LEU A 185 3.34 0.58 -10.17
C LEU A 185 3.32 0.53 -11.71
N ARG A 186 4.39 0.99 -12.36
CA ARG A 186 4.52 0.96 -13.83
C ARG A 186 4.30 -0.44 -14.41
N ASN A 187 4.87 -1.46 -13.80
CA ASN A 187 4.80 -2.82 -14.31
C ASN A 187 3.43 -3.44 -14.03
N MET A 188 2.85 -3.18 -12.84
CA MET A 188 1.47 -3.57 -12.53
C MET A 188 0.49 -3.00 -13.57
N LEU A 189 0.57 -1.69 -13.84
CA LEU A 189 -0.29 -1.03 -14.82
C LEU A 189 -0.16 -1.63 -16.22
N LYS A 190 1.08 -1.93 -16.67
CA LYS A 190 1.32 -2.61 -17.94
C LYS A 190 0.66 -3.99 -18.00
N MET A 191 0.78 -4.79 -16.95
CA MET A 191 0.16 -6.13 -16.89
C MET A 191 -1.37 -6.07 -16.86
N LEU A 192 -1.93 -5.00 -16.31
CA LEU A 192 -3.37 -4.70 -16.33
C LEU A 192 -3.83 -4.00 -17.62
N ASN A 193 -2.93 -3.77 -18.59
CA ASN A 193 -3.20 -3.01 -19.81
C ASN A 193 -3.74 -1.58 -19.57
N ILE A 194 -3.34 -0.95 -18.46
CA ILE A 194 -3.62 0.46 -18.18
C ILE A 194 -2.42 1.28 -18.68
N PRO A 195 -2.56 2.14 -19.70
CA PRO A 195 -1.44 2.93 -20.21
C PRO A 195 -1.08 4.04 -19.21
N PRO A 196 0.12 4.00 -18.59
CA PRO A 196 0.51 5.01 -17.61
C PRO A 196 1.15 6.22 -18.30
N PHE A 197 0.75 7.42 -17.87
CA PHE A 197 1.32 8.69 -18.30
C PHE A 197 1.82 9.47 -17.08
N CYS A 198 3.00 10.11 -17.18
CA CYS A 198 3.52 10.99 -16.14
C CYS A 198 3.57 10.34 -14.74
N LEU A 199 4.05 9.09 -14.65
CA LEU A 199 4.39 8.45 -13.36
C LEU A 199 5.53 9.22 -12.68
N HIS A 200 5.68 9.11 -11.36
CA HIS A 200 6.54 9.99 -10.55
C HIS A 200 5.97 11.40 -10.37
N ASN A 201 4.67 11.53 -10.58
CA ASN A 201 3.84 12.61 -10.07
C ASN A 201 2.89 11.96 -9.08
N ALA A 202 3.01 12.30 -7.80
CA ALA A 202 2.32 11.55 -6.76
C ALA A 202 0.79 11.49 -6.98
N GLY A 203 0.18 12.57 -7.49
CA GLY A 203 -1.26 12.62 -7.78
C GLY A 203 -1.70 11.75 -8.96
N ASN A 204 -0.84 11.58 -9.98
CA ASN A 204 -1.08 10.59 -11.03
C ASN A 204 -0.96 9.17 -10.47
N ASP A 205 0.06 8.92 -9.64
CA ASP A 205 0.36 7.60 -9.10
C ASP A 205 -0.73 7.12 -8.13
N SER A 206 -1.27 8.00 -7.28
CA SER A 206 -2.44 7.68 -6.45
C SER A 206 -3.69 7.35 -7.30
N LYS A 207 -3.89 8.08 -8.41
CA LYS A 207 -5.01 7.85 -9.32
C LYS A 207 -4.86 6.52 -10.05
N TYR A 208 -3.68 6.23 -10.61
CA TYR A 208 -3.44 4.95 -11.27
C TYR A 208 -3.53 3.78 -10.30
N THR A 209 -3.09 3.95 -9.05
CA THR A 209 -3.27 2.94 -8.00
C THR A 209 -4.76 2.68 -7.74
N SER A 210 -5.60 3.73 -7.70
CA SER A 210 -7.05 3.59 -7.56
C SER A 210 -7.72 2.92 -8.77
N ASP A 211 -7.24 3.20 -9.98
CA ASP A 211 -7.78 2.60 -11.21
C ASP A 211 -7.41 1.13 -11.33
N ALA A 212 -6.15 0.79 -11.00
CA ALA A 212 -5.69 -0.59 -10.93
C ALA A 212 -6.49 -1.39 -9.89
N LEU A 213 -6.71 -0.82 -8.70
CA LEU A 213 -7.53 -1.45 -7.66
C LEU A 213 -8.94 -1.77 -8.17
N GLN A 214 -9.62 -0.78 -8.76
CA GLN A 214 -10.97 -0.95 -9.28
C GLN A 214 -11.02 -2.00 -10.41
N LEU A 215 -10.03 -1.99 -11.31
CA LEU A 215 -9.94 -2.96 -12.41
C LEU A 215 -9.73 -4.38 -11.89
N MET A 216 -8.79 -4.60 -10.96
CA MET A 216 -8.54 -5.92 -10.37
C MET A 216 -9.80 -6.46 -9.68
N VAL A 217 -10.47 -5.60 -8.90
CA VAL A 217 -11.69 -5.98 -8.19
C VAL A 217 -12.85 -6.28 -9.14
N ALA A 218 -13.02 -5.50 -10.20
CA ALA A 218 -14.05 -5.75 -11.22
C ALA A 218 -13.84 -7.09 -11.96
N ALA A 219 -12.63 -7.62 -11.96
CA ALA A 219 -12.30 -8.91 -12.55
C ALA A 219 -12.40 -10.10 -11.57
N PHE A 220 -12.60 -9.83 -10.27
CA PHE A 220 -12.87 -10.89 -9.29
C PHE A 220 -14.31 -11.39 -9.39
N ASP A 221 -14.51 -12.65 -9.01
CA ASP A 221 -15.82 -13.27 -8.86
C ASP A 221 -15.97 -13.83 -7.43
N ALA A 222 -17.19 -13.86 -6.91
CA ALA A 222 -17.47 -14.38 -5.56
C ALA A 222 -16.96 -15.82 -5.36
N SER A 223 -16.93 -16.62 -6.43
CA SER A 223 -16.39 -17.97 -6.43
C SER A 223 -14.92 -18.06 -6.02
N MET A 224 -14.14 -16.99 -6.22
CA MET A 224 -12.71 -16.91 -5.88
C MET A 224 -12.47 -16.84 -4.36
N PHE A 225 -13.49 -16.44 -3.60
CA PHE A 225 -13.41 -16.24 -2.14
C PHE A 225 -14.23 -17.26 -1.34
N ARG A 226 -14.77 -18.32 -1.97
CA ARG A 226 -15.70 -19.29 -1.34
C ARG A 226 -15.15 -19.98 -0.10
N ASP A 227 -13.84 -20.19 -0.03
CA ASP A 227 -13.20 -20.88 1.10
C ASP A 227 -12.80 -19.91 2.24
N MET A 228 -13.26 -18.65 2.19
CA MET A 228 -12.93 -17.63 3.18
C MET A 228 -14.16 -17.18 3.97
N PRO A 229 -14.04 -17.03 5.31
CA PRO A 229 -15.11 -16.46 6.11
C PRO A 229 -15.39 -15.00 5.71
N ILE A 230 -16.63 -14.57 5.94
CA ILE A 230 -17.02 -13.16 5.82
C ILE A 230 -16.30 -12.38 6.93
N GLU A 231 -15.55 -11.34 6.59
CA GLU A 231 -14.70 -10.57 7.53
C GLU A 231 -15.24 -9.16 7.83
N ILE A 232 -16.50 -8.86 7.48
CA ILE A 232 -17.09 -7.52 7.65
C ILE A 232 -18.20 -7.51 8.70
#